data_AF-A0A938EYF8-F1
#
_entry.id   AF-A0A938EYF8-F1
#
_cell.length_a   1.000
_cell.length_b   1.000
_cell.length_c   1.000
_cell.angle_alpha   90.00
_cell.angle_beta   90.00
_cell.angle_gamma   90.00
#
_symmetry.space_group_name_H-M   'P 1'
#
loop_
_entity.id
_entity.type
_entity.pdbx_description
1 polymer ?
#
loop_
_entity_poly.entity_id
_entity_poly.type
_entity_poly.pdbx_seq_one_letter_code
_entity_poly.pdbx_strand_id
1 'polypeptide(L)'
;MSNKITIKDLGEYIPGKLNELNLNKIKEFINVAYYIDWYKSKDSNKVFPLITKEISDLNPTNCRIPGIISRNPFFDHTQIKYFIACNGSIPEGRIMAFIDNNYTENNEADKKIGWIGLFESSKNKEAAYRLFDEAVKYLKQNSCQKIIGPAKFNAGGEIGLLIKGFENKPYFMEPYNAPYYQDFFENYGFKKENDWYSISTDELLSRDYMNKIGKIIEKFKNSWRSENLNGFKVRNINFSNLKAEIEIIRELYNPLWIEGNHPQQVYMTDEEFNAIALGIRDIAIEDLIFIVEKENQPIAVSVNIPDINEVIRDYDKNINYFPKKSFWSFSDIMRDFRIFIRIKKRIKNKNFSRIRLLILGVRKECRKMLIDSLLFNSIKQKALEIGITHGSASQLADINIDIINPVFKLGNIAMTWRVYCLEA
;
A
#
# COMPACT_ATOMS: atom_id res chain seq x y z
N MET A 1 20.01 21.58 29.99
CA MET A 1 20.89 20.77 29.12
C MET A 1 20.02 20.26 27.98
N SER A 2 20.15 20.80 26.77
CA SER A 2 19.53 20.19 25.60
C SER A 2 20.21 18.84 25.39
N ASN A 3 19.49 17.76 25.65
CA ASN A 3 19.99 16.42 25.37
C ASN A 3 20.32 16.34 23.88
N LYS A 4 21.58 16.01 23.56
CA LYS A 4 22.04 15.82 22.18
C LYS A 4 21.26 14.65 21.57
N ILE A 5 20.76 14.82 20.35
CA ILE A 5 20.15 13.70 19.64
C ILE A 5 21.19 12.58 19.51
N THR A 6 20.77 11.32 19.60
CA THR A 6 21.61 10.14 19.32
C THR A 6 20.92 9.27 18.28
N ILE A 7 21.69 8.54 17.46
CA ILE A 7 21.13 7.55 16.54
C ILE A 7 21.41 6.17 17.12
N LYS A 8 20.36 5.37 17.24
CA LYS A 8 20.41 3.96 17.58
C LYS A 8 20.26 3.15 16.29
N ASP A 9 21.31 2.44 15.94
CA ASP A 9 21.30 1.40 14.90
C ASP A 9 20.63 0.14 15.50
N LEU A 10 19.50 -0.28 14.93
CA LEU A 10 18.81 -1.49 15.39
C LEU A 10 19.40 -2.77 14.78
N GLY A 11 20.29 -2.64 13.81
CA GLY A 11 20.94 -3.75 13.12
C GLY A 11 20.42 -3.96 11.71
N GLU A 12 21.10 -4.89 11.04
CA GLU A 12 20.93 -5.19 9.62
C GLU A 12 20.43 -6.62 9.40
N TYR A 13 19.72 -6.82 8.30
CA TYR A 13 19.43 -8.12 7.74
C TYR A 13 19.88 -8.17 6.28
N ILE A 14 20.64 -9.21 5.94
CA ILE A 14 21.09 -9.52 4.59
C ILE A 14 20.71 -10.97 4.28
N PRO A 15 19.89 -11.22 3.24
CA PRO A 15 19.41 -12.56 2.90
C PRO A 15 20.58 -13.55 2.78
N GLY A 16 20.49 -14.68 3.49
CA GLY A 16 21.50 -15.74 3.49
C GLY A 16 22.86 -15.40 4.11
N LYS A 17 23.06 -14.18 4.65
CA LYS A 17 24.37 -13.73 5.15
C LYS A 17 24.36 -13.24 6.59
N LEU A 18 23.40 -12.40 6.97
CA LEU A 18 23.39 -11.71 8.25
C LEU A 18 21.97 -11.50 8.76
N ASN A 19 21.76 -11.67 10.06
CA ASN A 19 20.52 -11.29 10.72
C ASN A 19 20.79 -10.80 12.15
N GLU A 20 20.82 -9.48 12.33
CA GLU A 20 20.96 -8.84 13.64
C GLU A 20 19.60 -8.42 14.23
N LEU A 21 18.52 -8.63 13.48
CA LEU A 21 17.18 -8.19 13.83
C LEU A 21 16.43 -9.27 14.61
N ASN A 22 15.51 -8.82 15.46
CA ASN A 22 14.55 -9.66 16.17
C ASN A 22 13.23 -8.91 16.35
N LEU A 23 12.18 -9.63 16.77
CA LEU A 23 10.84 -9.06 16.89
C LEU A 23 10.76 -7.88 17.88
N ASN A 24 11.59 -7.83 18.94
CA ASN A 24 11.61 -6.69 19.86
C ASN A 24 12.22 -5.45 19.22
N LYS A 25 13.29 -5.59 18.43
CA LYS A 25 13.89 -4.48 17.67
C LYS A 25 12.92 -3.93 16.62
N ILE A 26 12.23 -4.83 15.89
CA ILE A 26 11.19 -4.45 14.94
C ILE A 26 10.05 -3.73 15.65
N LYS A 27 9.60 -4.26 16.80
CA LYS A 27 8.58 -3.61 17.62
C LYS A 27 9.01 -2.23 18.11
N GLU A 28 10.27 -2.07 18.50
CA GLU A 28 10.84 -0.79 18.89
C GLU A 28 10.77 0.22 17.73
N PHE A 29 11.17 -0.19 16.52
CA PHE A 29 11.05 0.62 15.30
C PHE A 29 9.59 1.01 14.99
N ILE A 30 8.66 0.06 15.07
CA ILE A 30 7.23 0.27 14.82
C ILE A 30 6.65 1.31 15.79
N ASN A 31 7.01 1.21 17.07
CA ASN A 31 6.45 2.05 18.11
C ASN A 31 6.80 3.54 17.96
N VAL A 32 7.89 3.89 17.27
CA VAL A 32 8.32 5.31 17.12
C VAL A 32 7.24 6.20 16.53
N ALA A 33 6.42 5.69 15.59
CA ALA A 33 5.31 6.46 15.02
C ALA A 33 4.33 6.97 16.08
N TYR A 34 4.15 6.24 17.19
CA TYR A 34 3.25 6.63 18.29
C TYR A 34 3.83 7.74 19.17
N TYR A 35 5.13 8.03 19.06
CA TYR A 35 5.79 9.15 19.74
C TYR A 35 5.63 10.47 18.98
N ILE A 36 5.17 10.44 17.72
CA ILE A 36 5.00 11.65 16.92
C ILE A 36 3.70 12.36 17.32
N ASP A 37 3.82 13.49 18.01
CA ASP A 37 2.67 14.19 18.58
C ASP A 37 1.68 14.75 17.56
N TRP A 38 2.14 15.06 16.34
CA TRP A 38 1.25 15.54 15.29
C TRP A 38 0.14 14.51 14.97
N TYR A 39 0.43 13.21 15.03
CA TYR A 39 -0.59 12.18 14.77
C TYR A 39 -1.71 12.13 15.81
N LYS A 40 -1.49 12.70 17.00
CA LYS A 40 -2.48 12.79 18.09
C LYS A 40 -3.29 14.09 18.02
N SER A 41 -2.94 15.01 17.13
CA SER A 41 -3.65 16.27 16.93
C SER A 41 -4.98 16.05 16.20
N LYS A 42 -5.86 17.05 16.26
CA LYS A 42 -7.15 17.04 15.54
C LYS A 42 -6.99 17.13 14.01
N ASP A 43 -5.83 17.57 13.55
CA ASP A 43 -5.55 17.78 12.13
C ASP A 43 -5.07 16.51 11.42
N SER A 44 -4.77 15.45 12.19
CA SER A 44 -4.29 14.18 11.67
C SER A 44 -5.45 13.21 11.43
N ASN A 45 -5.49 12.65 10.21
CA ASN A 45 -6.34 11.51 9.86
C ASN A 45 -5.59 10.16 9.91
N LYS A 46 -4.41 10.11 10.56
CA LYS A 46 -3.59 8.89 10.66
C LYS A 46 -4.39 7.75 11.27
N VAL A 47 -4.34 6.60 10.61
CA VAL A 47 -4.84 5.33 11.15
C VAL A 47 -3.64 4.44 11.39
N PHE A 48 -3.41 4.05 12.64
CA PHE A 48 -2.31 3.18 12.97
C PHE A 48 -2.68 1.72 12.64
N PRO A 49 -1.82 0.98 11.91
CA PRO A 49 -2.11 -0.38 11.52
C PRO A 49 -2.22 -1.32 12.73
N LEU A 50 -2.67 -2.55 12.48
CA LEU A 50 -2.56 -3.61 13.47
C LEU A 50 -1.07 -3.85 13.75
N ILE A 51 -0.69 -3.87 15.02
CA ILE A 51 0.70 -4.08 15.44
C ILE A 51 1.21 -5.43 14.95
N THR A 52 0.42 -6.49 15.08
CA THR A 52 0.83 -7.85 14.66
C THR A 52 1.09 -7.93 13.16
N LYS A 53 0.27 -7.23 12.37
CA LYS A 53 0.45 -7.12 10.91
C LYS A 53 1.69 -6.32 10.57
N GLU A 54 1.90 -5.18 11.22
CA GLU A 54 3.08 -4.34 10.99
C GLU A 54 4.38 -5.09 11.37
N ILE A 55 4.38 -5.85 12.48
CA ILE A 55 5.50 -6.72 12.84
C ILE A 55 5.73 -7.77 11.75
N SER A 56 4.68 -8.44 11.29
CA SER A 56 4.79 -9.48 10.25
C SER A 56 5.33 -8.93 8.93
N ASP A 57 4.85 -7.77 8.51
CA ASP A 57 5.31 -7.11 7.29
C ASP A 57 6.80 -6.76 7.37
N LEU A 58 7.27 -6.35 8.55
CA LEU A 58 8.66 -5.94 8.79
C LEU A 58 9.55 -7.05 9.36
N ASN A 59 9.09 -8.30 9.36
CA ASN A 59 9.81 -9.44 9.93
C ASN A 59 10.61 -10.20 8.87
N PRO A 60 11.93 -9.99 8.76
CA PRO A 60 12.82 -10.81 7.94
C PRO A 60 13.22 -12.12 8.60
N THR A 61 12.92 -12.30 9.89
CA THR A 61 13.44 -13.40 10.70
C THR A 61 12.62 -14.69 10.53
N ASN A 62 13.24 -15.82 10.86
CA ASN A 62 12.53 -17.11 10.93
C ASN A 62 11.63 -17.24 12.17
N CYS A 63 11.64 -16.27 13.09
CA CYS A 63 10.75 -16.27 14.24
C CYS A 63 9.31 -16.00 13.76
N ARG A 64 8.43 -16.99 13.96
CA ARG A 64 7.03 -16.95 13.54
C ARG A 64 6.16 -17.40 14.70
N ILE A 65 4.94 -16.88 14.72
CA ILE A 65 3.90 -17.27 15.67
C ILE A 65 2.68 -17.64 14.85
N PRO A 66 2.32 -18.94 14.77
CA PRO A 66 1.24 -19.41 13.92
C PRO A 66 -0.04 -18.59 14.09
N GLY A 67 -0.54 -18.05 12.97
CA GLY A 67 -1.76 -17.24 12.93
C GLY A 67 -1.64 -15.81 13.47
N ILE A 68 -0.48 -15.38 13.97
CA ILE A 68 -0.28 -14.05 14.59
C ILE A 68 0.87 -13.29 13.95
N ILE A 69 2.05 -13.91 13.85
CA ILE A 69 3.26 -13.30 13.29
C ILE A 69 3.83 -14.21 12.20
N SER A 70 3.93 -13.69 10.99
CA SER A 70 4.60 -14.38 9.87
C SER A 70 5.94 -13.72 9.52
N ARG A 71 6.74 -14.42 8.71
CA ARG A 71 7.90 -13.83 8.02
C ARG A 71 7.40 -13.27 6.68
N ASN A 72 7.91 -12.12 6.26
CA ASN A 72 7.61 -11.55 4.95
C ASN A 72 8.60 -12.09 3.87
N PRO A 73 8.12 -12.72 2.78
CA PRO A 73 8.96 -13.20 1.67
C PRO A 73 9.73 -12.10 0.92
N PHE A 74 9.32 -10.83 1.04
CA PHE A 74 10.08 -9.70 0.49
C PHE A 74 11.55 -9.68 0.93
N PHE A 75 11.83 -10.20 2.13
CA PHE A 75 13.17 -10.32 2.66
C PHE A 75 13.95 -11.54 2.14
N ASP A 76 13.44 -12.31 1.19
CA ASP A 76 14.22 -13.36 0.52
C ASP A 76 15.26 -12.78 -0.45
N HIS A 77 15.02 -11.57 -0.95
CA HIS A 77 15.90 -10.88 -1.88
C HIS A 77 16.25 -9.45 -1.44
N THR A 78 15.66 -8.93 -0.35
CA THR A 78 15.93 -7.58 0.14
C THR A 78 16.86 -7.55 1.35
N GLN A 79 17.91 -6.72 1.28
CA GLN A 79 18.71 -6.34 2.45
C GLN A 79 18.18 -5.05 3.08
N ILE A 80 18.19 -4.96 4.41
CA ILE A 80 17.50 -3.92 5.16
C ILE A 80 18.20 -3.56 6.45
N LYS A 81 18.13 -2.27 6.81
CA LYS A 81 18.65 -1.70 8.04
C LYS A 81 17.69 -0.67 8.64
N TYR A 82 17.60 -0.64 9.96
CA TYR A 82 16.69 0.24 10.70
C TYR A 82 17.45 1.16 11.66
N PHE A 83 17.08 2.44 11.66
CA PHE A 83 17.64 3.45 12.56
C PHE A 83 16.54 4.17 13.33
N ILE A 84 16.83 4.53 14.59
CA ILE A 84 15.98 5.38 15.43
C ILE A 84 16.80 6.57 15.92
N ALA A 85 16.22 7.77 15.87
CA ALA A 85 16.74 8.95 16.56
C ALA A 85 16.13 9.04 17.95
N CYS A 86 16.97 9.28 18.96
CA CYS A 86 16.56 9.40 20.35
C CYS A 86 17.05 10.71 20.97
N ASN A 87 16.18 11.34 21.75
CA ASN A 87 16.51 12.40 22.69
C ASN A 87 16.53 11.79 24.09
N GLY A 88 17.72 11.42 24.58
CA GLY A 88 17.84 10.56 25.76
C GLY A 88 17.17 9.21 25.53
N SER A 89 16.13 8.90 26.32
CA SER A 89 15.37 7.65 26.21
C SER A 89 14.09 7.76 25.36
N ILE A 90 13.79 8.95 24.83
CA ILE A 90 12.57 9.23 24.07
C ILE A 90 12.88 9.12 22.57
N PRO A 91 12.17 8.24 21.82
CA PRO A 91 12.27 8.22 20.36
C PRO A 91 11.73 9.51 19.74
N GLU A 92 12.52 10.11 18.86
CA GLU A 92 12.23 11.34 18.11
C GLU A 92 12.08 11.09 16.61
N GLY A 93 12.38 9.89 16.12
CA GLY A 93 12.21 9.55 14.72
C GLY A 93 12.79 8.19 14.36
N ARG A 94 12.46 7.71 13.17
CA ARG A 94 12.93 6.44 12.61
C ARG A 94 13.14 6.57 11.11
N ILE A 95 14.00 5.73 10.55
CA ILE A 95 14.10 5.53 9.11
C ILE A 95 14.52 4.10 8.82
N MET A 96 13.93 3.54 7.76
CA MET A 96 14.32 2.27 7.17
C MET A 96 15.14 2.56 5.91
N ALA A 97 16.28 1.89 5.76
CA ALA A 97 17.08 1.91 4.54
C ALA A 97 17.19 0.47 4.01
N PHE A 98 16.93 0.24 2.73
CA PHE A 98 16.94 -1.11 2.17
C PHE A 98 17.33 -1.11 0.70
N ILE A 99 17.70 -2.29 0.20
CA ILE A 99 18.07 -2.52 -1.18
C ILE A 99 17.35 -3.80 -1.62
N ASP A 100 16.41 -3.63 -2.54
CA ASP A 100 15.68 -4.70 -3.21
C ASP A 100 16.51 -5.18 -4.40
N ASN A 101 17.05 -6.40 -4.33
CA ASN A 101 17.91 -6.93 -5.41
C ASN A 101 17.12 -7.35 -6.65
N ASN A 102 15.79 -7.41 -6.58
CA ASN A 102 14.93 -7.66 -7.74
C ASN A 102 14.56 -6.36 -8.47
N TYR A 103 14.82 -5.18 -7.89
CA TYR A 103 14.56 -3.91 -8.56
C TYR A 103 15.73 -3.52 -9.47
N THR A 104 15.40 -3.23 -10.74
CA THR A 104 16.32 -2.61 -11.70
C THR A 104 15.65 -1.38 -12.30
N GLU A 105 16.33 -0.24 -12.29
CA GLU A 105 15.83 0.97 -12.93
C GLU A 105 16.16 0.90 -14.43
N ASN A 106 15.16 1.07 -15.30
CA ASN A 106 15.32 1.08 -16.77
C ASN A 106 16.02 -0.15 -17.37
N ASN A 107 15.96 -1.32 -16.70
CA ASN A 107 16.71 -2.53 -17.04
C ASN A 107 18.25 -2.37 -17.02
N GLU A 108 18.77 -1.32 -16.38
CA GLU A 108 20.21 -1.13 -16.19
C GLU A 108 20.66 -1.89 -14.94
N ALA A 109 21.01 -3.16 -15.10
CA ALA A 109 21.40 -4.04 -14.00
C ALA A 109 22.60 -3.51 -13.17
N ASP A 110 23.43 -2.64 -13.75
CA ASP A 110 24.62 -2.10 -13.11
C ASP A 110 24.33 -0.92 -12.15
N LYS A 111 23.13 -0.32 -12.23
CA LYS A 111 22.74 0.79 -11.34
C LYS A 111 22.02 0.27 -10.12
N LYS A 112 22.76 0.17 -9.01
CA LYS A 112 22.18 -0.23 -7.73
C LYS A 112 21.41 0.92 -7.09
N ILE A 113 20.13 0.69 -6.82
CA ILE A 113 19.23 1.67 -6.22
C ILE A 113 19.05 1.36 -4.73
N GLY A 114 19.26 2.38 -3.90
CA GLY A 114 18.92 2.35 -2.49
C GLY A 114 17.53 2.88 -2.25
N TRP A 115 16.89 2.42 -1.19
CA TRP A 115 15.57 2.89 -0.82
C TRP A 115 15.57 3.38 0.61
N ILE A 116 14.82 4.45 0.86
CA ILE A 116 14.45 4.88 2.21
C ILE A 116 12.94 4.77 2.39
N GLY A 117 12.53 4.51 3.62
CA GLY A 117 11.14 4.21 3.92
C GLY A 117 10.78 4.35 5.38
N LEU A 118 9.48 4.28 5.66
CA LEU A 118 8.92 4.34 7.01
C LEU A 118 9.47 5.51 7.86
N PHE A 119 9.86 6.60 7.19
CA PHE A 119 10.41 7.77 7.84
C PHE A 119 9.35 8.39 8.74
N GLU A 120 9.70 8.56 10.00
CA GLU A 120 8.94 9.32 10.98
C GLU A 120 9.93 10.20 11.71
N SER A 121 9.53 11.42 12.05
CA SER A 121 10.29 12.28 12.95
C SER A 121 9.35 13.22 13.68
N SER A 122 9.72 13.63 14.89
CA SER A 122 9.13 14.80 15.52
C SER A 122 9.47 16.04 14.69
N LYS A 123 8.93 17.20 15.06
CA LYS A 123 9.29 18.47 14.40
C LYS A 123 10.68 18.95 14.82
N ASN A 124 11.69 18.08 14.69
CA ASN A 124 13.07 18.28 15.07
C ASN A 124 13.99 17.99 13.87
N LYS A 125 14.55 19.07 13.30
CA LYS A 125 15.44 19.01 12.13
C LYS A 125 16.70 18.18 12.38
N GLU A 126 17.29 18.26 13.58
CA GLU A 126 18.50 17.50 13.91
C GLU A 126 18.22 16.00 13.89
N ALA A 127 17.08 15.57 14.45
CA ALA A 127 16.67 14.16 14.42
C ALA A 127 16.43 13.66 13.00
N ALA A 128 15.67 14.41 12.19
CA ALA A 128 15.40 14.07 10.79
C ALA A 128 16.69 13.94 9.97
N TYR A 129 17.59 14.91 10.06
CA TYR A 129 18.78 14.95 9.19
C TYR A 129 19.79 13.89 9.57
N ARG A 130 19.97 13.61 10.87
CA ARG A 130 20.86 12.53 11.29
C ARG A 130 20.33 11.15 10.91
N LEU A 131 19.01 10.97 10.82
CA LEU A 131 18.43 9.74 10.26
C LEU A 131 18.75 9.63 8.76
N PHE A 132 18.58 10.70 7.98
CA PHE A 132 18.96 10.70 6.58
C PHE A 132 20.46 10.44 6.39
N ASP A 133 21.33 11.06 7.20
CA ASP A 133 22.78 10.86 7.13
C ASP A 133 23.17 9.38 7.29
N GLU A 134 22.63 8.69 8.30
CA GLU A 134 22.94 7.27 8.52
C GLU A 134 22.35 6.36 7.43
N ALA A 135 21.14 6.65 6.95
CA ALA A 135 20.53 5.90 5.85
C ALA A 135 21.32 6.09 4.54
N VAL A 136 21.66 7.33 4.19
CA VAL A 136 22.45 7.66 2.99
C VAL A 136 23.83 7.03 3.08
N LYS A 137 24.51 7.15 4.22
CA LYS A 137 25.82 6.53 4.45
C LYS A 137 25.77 5.01 4.25
N TYR A 138 24.76 4.34 4.82
CA TYR A 138 24.57 2.91 4.66
C TYR A 138 24.37 2.49 3.20
N LEU A 139 23.53 3.22 2.45
CA LEU A 139 23.24 2.92 1.05
C LEU A 139 24.46 3.20 0.14
N LYS A 140 25.21 4.28 0.38
CA LYS A 140 26.48 4.57 -0.32
C LYS A 140 27.52 3.48 -0.08
N GLN A 141 27.69 3.03 1.17
CA GLN A 141 28.59 1.94 1.52
C GLN A 141 28.21 0.63 0.82
N ASN A 142 26.94 0.45 0.49
CA ASN A 142 26.42 -0.67 -0.28
C ASN A 142 26.44 -0.44 -1.80
N SER A 143 27.17 0.57 -2.28
CA SER A 143 27.35 0.93 -3.69
C SER A 143 26.07 1.37 -4.41
N CYS A 144 25.07 1.88 -3.69
CA CYS A 144 23.92 2.51 -4.34
C CYS A 144 24.33 3.86 -4.94
N GLN A 145 23.90 4.13 -6.17
CA GLN A 145 24.19 5.36 -6.91
C GLN A 145 23.05 6.39 -6.82
N LYS A 146 21.83 5.91 -6.58
CA LYS A 146 20.63 6.74 -6.38
C LYS A 146 19.81 6.15 -5.25
N ILE A 147 19.21 7.03 -4.45
CA ILE A 147 18.35 6.69 -3.32
C ILE A 147 16.94 7.19 -3.64
N ILE A 148 15.93 6.32 -3.53
CA ILE A 148 14.53 6.63 -3.82
C ILE A 148 13.67 6.44 -2.56
N GLY A 149 12.65 7.27 -2.37
CA GLY A 149 11.68 7.07 -1.30
C GLY A 149 10.85 8.33 -0.96
N PRO A 150 10.04 8.28 0.10
CA PRO A 150 9.87 7.16 0.99
C PRO A 150 9.02 6.04 0.37
N ALA A 151 9.34 4.78 0.71
CA ALA A 151 8.50 3.63 0.37
C ALA A 151 8.52 2.57 1.48
N LYS A 152 7.37 1.94 1.77
CA LYS A 152 7.30 0.67 2.50
C LYS A 152 7.37 -0.44 1.46
N PHE A 153 8.60 -0.83 1.13
CA PHE A 153 8.97 -1.71 0.02
C PHE A 153 8.96 -0.96 -1.33
N ASN A 154 8.16 -1.35 -2.31
CA ASN A 154 8.14 -0.74 -3.64
C ASN A 154 6.71 -0.30 -4.01
N ALA A 155 6.43 -0.03 -5.29
CA ALA A 155 5.08 0.33 -5.74
C ALA A 155 4.01 -0.76 -5.48
N GLY A 156 4.40 -2.01 -5.25
CA GLY A 156 3.51 -3.08 -4.78
C GLY A 156 3.13 -2.99 -3.29
N GLY A 157 3.79 -2.11 -2.53
CA GLY A 157 3.52 -1.80 -1.13
C GLY A 157 2.86 -0.44 -0.94
N GLU A 158 3.47 0.43 -0.14
CA GLU A 158 3.03 1.82 0.04
C GLU A 158 4.15 2.76 -0.41
N ILE A 159 3.89 3.63 -1.39
CA ILE A 159 4.92 4.50 -1.97
C ILE A 159 4.55 5.99 -1.90
N GLY A 160 5.58 6.81 -1.65
CA GLY A 160 5.54 8.26 -1.67
C GLY A 160 5.18 8.92 -0.35
N LEU A 161 5.65 10.16 -0.18
CA LEU A 161 5.34 11.05 0.93
C LEU A 161 4.06 11.83 0.61
N LEU A 162 3.06 11.82 1.49
CA LEU A 162 1.87 12.65 1.34
C LEU A 162 2.28 14.13 1.38
N ILE A 163 1.95 14.88 0.33
CA ILE A 163 2.25 16.32 0.20
C ILE A 163 0.99 17.17 0.02
N LYS A 164 -0.16 16.58 -0.35
CA LYS A 164 -1.44 17.27 -0.50
C LYS A 164 -2.61 16.35 -0.11
N GLY A 165 -3.67 16.94 0.42
CA GLY A 165 -4.91 16.23 0.78
C GLY A 165 -4.95 15.71 2.23
N PHE A 166 -4.26 16.37 3.17
CA PHE A 166 -4.18 15.93 4.57
C PHE A 166 -5.55 15.92 5.27
N GLU A 167 -6.50 16.73 4.81
CA GLU A 167 -7.90 16.77 5.25
C GLU A 167 -8.67 15.48 4.94
N ASN A 168 -8.20 14.70 3.96
CA ASN A 168 -8.83 13.45 3.57
C ASN A 168 -8.41 12.29 4.47
N LYS A 169 -9.35 11.36 4.69
CA LYS A 169 -9.08 10.13 5.45
C LYS A 169 -8.41 9.12 4.53
N PRO A 170 -7.23 8.57 4.87
CA PRO A 170 -6.62 7.52 4.06
C PRO A 170 -7.51 6.27 4.06
N TYR A 171 -7.63 5.66 2.90
CA TYR A 171 -8.09 4.29 2.71
C TYR A 171 -6.99 3.32 3.15
N PHE A 172 -7.36 2.07 3.40
CA PHE A 172 -6.40 1.02 3.74
C PHE A 172 -5.26 0.94 2.70
N MET A 173 -4.01 0.81 3.17
CA MET A 173 -2.77 0.82 2.39
C MET A 173 -2.47 2.13 1.62
N GLU A 174 -3.03 3.27 2.03
CA GLU A 174 -2.61 4.59 1.54
C GLU A 174 -1.64 5.23 2.57
N PRO A 175 -0.42 5.63 2.16
CA PRO A 175 0.52 6.26 3.08
C PRO A 175 -0.04 7.58 3.65
N TYR A 176 0.23 7.83 4.93
CA TYR A 176 -0.18 9.08 5.60
C TYR A 176 0.87 9.49 6.61
N ASN A 177 1.42 10.70 6.45
CA ASN A 177 2.50 11.24 7.26
C ASN A 177 2.21 12.68 7.74
N ALA A 178 3.06 13.23 8.59
CA ALA A 178 2.97 14.63 8.99
C ALA A 178 3.38 15.57 7.85
N PRO A 179 2.73 16.74 7.69
CA PRO A 179 2.94 17.64 6.54
C PRO A 179 4.33 18.25 6.50
N TYR A 180 4.93 18.52 7.67
CA TYR A 180 6.28 19.09 7.75
C TYR A 180 7.40 18.13 7.32
N TYR A 181 7.09 16.86 6.99
CA TYR A 181 8.09 15.94 6.45
C TYR A 181 8.54 16.37 5.05
N GLN A 182 7.67 17.04 4.28
CA GLN A 182 8.02 17.57 2.97
C GLN A 182 9.24 18.49 3.08
N ASP A 183 9.21 19.42 4.04
CA ASP A 183 10.30 20.35 4.31
C ASP A 183 11.60 19.63 4.69
N PHE A 184 11.52 18.49 5.39
CA PHE A 184 12.71 17.74 5.76
C PHE A 184 13.38 17.10 4.54
N PHE A 185 12.61 16.47 3.65
CA PHE A 185 13.14 15.89 2.42
C PHE A 185 13.77 16.98 1.53
N GLU A 186 12.99 18.02 1.21
CA GLU A 186 13.41 19.05 0.24
C GLU A 186 14.62 19.86 0.73
N ASN A 187 14.66 20.23 2.01
CA ASN A 187 15.78 20.99 2.57
C ASN A 187 17.03 20.14 2.83
N TYR A 188 16.90 18.82 3.00
CA TYR A 188 18.06 17.93 3.08
C TYR A 188 18.76 17.77 1.72
N GLY A 189 18.00 17.86 0.63
CA GLY A 189 18.54 17.82 -0.75
C GLY A 189 17.80 16.89 -1.69
N PHE A 190 16.82 16.12 -1.20
CA PHE A 190 15.98 15.26 -2.02
C PHE A 190 15.23 16.06 -3.09
N LYS A 191 15.12 15.52 -4.29
CA LYS A 191 14.42 16.09 -5.45
C LYS A 191 13.20 15.25 -5.82
N LYS A 192 12.21 15.85 -6.49
CA LYS A 192 11.04 15.11 -6.98
C LYS A 192 11.50 14.05 -7.98
N GLU A 193 11.08 12.80 -7.76
CA GLU A 193 11.18 11.71 -8.71
C GLU A 193 9.90 11.61 -9.55
N ASN A 194 8.74 11.43 -8.90
CA ASN A 194 7.41 11.44 -9.51
C ASN A 194 6.32 11.65 -8.44
N ASP A 195 5.09 11.96 -8.89
CA ASP A 195 3.94 12.07 -8.01
C ASP A 195 2.96 10.90 -8.24
N TRP A 196 2.20 10.54 -7.20
CA TRP A 196 1.19 9.50 -7.21
C TRP A 196 -0.12 10.04 -6.64
N TYR A 197 -1.25 9.58 -7.17
CA TYR A 197 -2.57 10.13 -6.83
C TYR A 197 -3.49 9.11 -6.17
N SER A 198 -4.37 9.65 -5.32
CA SER A 198 -5.63 9.02 -4.91
C SER A 198 -6.77 9.74 -5.60
N ILE A 199 -7.58 9.00 -6.35
CA ILE A 199 -8.81 9.52 -6.95
C ILE A 199 -9.98 9.06 -6.10
N SER A 200 -10.59 10.00 -5.39
CA SER A 200 -11.80 9.73 -4.63
C SER A 200 -13.03 9.87 -5.52
N THR A 201 -14.00 8.99 -5.33
CA THR A 201 -15.25 8.96 -6.07
C THR A 201 -16.42 8.69 -5.14
N ASP A 202 -17.60 9.15 -5.55
CA ASP A 202 -18.88 8.84 -4.94
C ASP A 202 -19.96 8.82 -6.05
N GLU A 203 -21.23 8.66 -5.67
CA GLU A 203 -22.33 8.63 -6.63
C GLU A 203 -22.47 9.93 -7.43
N LEU A 204 -22.21 11.08 -6.81
CA LEU A 204 -22.34 12.40 -7.44
C LEU A 204 -21.21 12.63 -8.43
N LEU A 205 -19.96 12.42 -8.01
CA LEU A 205 -18.76 12.61 -8.82
C LEU A 205 -18.73 11.69 -10.05
N SER A 206 -19.17 10.45 -9.89
CA SER A 206 -19.17 9.46 -10.98
C SER A 206 -20.41 9.53 -11.88
N ARG A 207 -21.43 10.32 -11.53
CA ARG A 207 -22.79 10.24 -12.12
C ARG A 207 -22.79 10.31 -13.64
N ASP A 208 -22.23 11.37 -14.21
CA ASP A 208 -22.35 11.65 -15.63
C ASP A 208 -21.60 10.63 -16.48
N TYR A 209 -20.38 10.29 -16.06
CA TYR A 209 -19.59 9.27 -16.72
C TYR A 209 -20.26 7.90 -16.64
N MET A 210 -20.74 7.51 -15.46
CA MET A 210 -21.40 6.21 -15.27
C MET A 210 -22.74 6.11 -16.00
N ASN A 211 -23.50 7.20 -16.10
CA ASN A 211 -24.73 7.24 -16.92
C ASN A 211 -24.41 7.06 -18.41
N LYS A 212 -23.34 7.69 -18.90
CA LYS A 212 -22.87 7.51 -20.28
C LYS A 212 -22.43 6.07 -20.54
N ILE A 213 -21.61 5.51 -19.64
CA ILE A 213 -21.14 4.13 -19.73
C ILE A 213 -22.31 3.14 -19.65
N GLY A 214 -23.27 3.35 -18.75
CA GLY A 214 -24.45 2.50 -18.63
C GLY A 214 -25.24 2.42 -19.94
N LYS A 215 -25.50 3.55 -20.60
CA LYS A 215 -26.15 3.60 -21.92
C LYS A 215 -25.35 2.89 -23.01
N ILE A 216 -24.02 3.05 -23.00
CA ILE A 216 -23.13 2.39 -23.95
C ILE A 216 -23.20 0.88 -23.74
N ILE A 217 -23.03 0.41 -22.50
CA ILE A 217 -23.10 -1.00 -22.14
C ILE A 217 -24.48 -1.59 -22.49
N GLU A 218 -25.57 -0.87 -22.26
CA GLU A 218 -26.92 -1.33 -22.62
C GLU A 218 -27.11 -1.46 -24.14
N LYS A 219 -26.66 -0.48 -24.92
CA LYS A 219 -26.65 -0.57 -26.39
C LYS A 219 -25.80 -1.74 -26.87
N PHE A 220 -24.63 -1.94 -26.27
CA PHE A 220 -23.80 -3.09 -26.55
C PHE A 220 -24.52 -4.37 -26.16
N LYS A 221 -25.09 -4.52 -24.96
CA LYS A 221 -25.87 -5.70 -24.53
C LYS A 221 -27.02 -6.04 -25.50
N ASN A 222 -27.69 -5.04 -26.05
CA ASN A 222 -28.71 -5.25 -27.08
C ASN A 222 -28.11 -5.72 -28.42
N SER A 223 -26.88 -5.30 -28.73
CA SER A 223 -26.02 -5.86 -29.78
C SER A 223 -25.27 -7.15 -29.40
N TRP A 224 -25.25 -7.59 -28.13
CA TRP A 224 -24.59 -8.85 -27.69
C TRP A 224 -25.30 -10.10 -28.21
N ARG A 225 -26.46 -9.93 -28.85
CA ARG A 225 -27.13 -10.98 -29.65
C ARG A 225 -26.58 -11.09 -31.07
N SER A 226 -25.68 -10.20 -31.49
CA SER A 226 -25.06 -10.16 -32.81
C SER A 226 -23.57 -10.52 -32.70
N GLU A 227 -23.11 -11.34 -33.63
CA GLU A 227 -21.98 -12.28 -33.56
C GLU A 227 -20.57 -11.69 -33.31
N ASN A 228 -20.43 -10.38 -33.10
CA ASN A 228 -19.12 -9.71 -32.99
C ASN A 228 -18.63 -9.43 -31.54
N LEU A 229 -19.39 -9.80 -30.51
CA LEU A 229 -18.97 -9.73 -29.09
C LEU A 229 -19.33 -10.98 -28.25
N ASN A 230 -19.62 -12.11 -28.91
CA ASN A 230 -19.71 -13.42 -28.25
C ASN A 230 -18.37 -13.74 -27.59
N GLY A 231 -18.30 -13.75 -26.26
CA GLY A 231 -17.13 -14.29 -25.56
C GLY A 231 -16.82 -13.68 -24.20
N PHE A 232 -17.27 -12.46 -23.89
CA PHE A 232 -16.95 -11.82 -22.62
C PHE A 232 -17.92 -12.19 -21.49
N LYS A 233 -17.37 -12.65 -20.36
CA LYS A 233 -18.11 -12.97 -19.14
C LYS A 233 -17.50 -12.25 -17.96
N VAL A 234 -18.29 -11.45 -17.26
CA VAL A 234 -17.90 -10.91 -15.95
C VAL A 234 -18.40 -11.87 -14.89
N ARG A 235 -17.51 -12.31 -14.01
CA ARG A 235 -17.85 -13.09 -12.83
C ARG A 235 -17.15 -12.54 -11.61
N ASN A 236 -17.66 -12.89 -10.44
CA ASN A 236 -16.92 -12.70 -9.20
C ASN A 236 -15.83 -13.77 -9.05
N ILE A 237 -14.86 -13.47 -8.19
CA ILE A 237 -13.94 -14.49 -7.68
C ILE A 237 -14.73 -15.61 -6.99
N ASN A 238 -14.19 -16.83 -6.97
CA ASN A 238 -14.78 -17.95 -6.25
C ASN A 238 -13.92 -18.34 -5.02
N PHE A 239 -14.34 -17.95 -3.83
CA PHE A 239 -13.57 -18.24 -2.61
C PHE A 239 -13.50 -19.72 -2.25
N SER A 240 -14.40 -20.56 -2.77
CA SER A 240 -14.32 -22.02 -2.57
C SER A 240 -13.15 -22.66 -3.32
N ASN A 241 -12.65 -22.00 -4.38
CA ASN A 241 -11.48 -22.42 -5.15
C ASN A 241 -10.37 -21.37 -5.10
N LEU A 242 -10.12 -20.83 -3.90
CA LEU A 242 -9.22 -19.70 -3.68
C LEU A 242 -7.83 -19.89 -4.32
N LYS A 243 -7.25 -21.09 -4.24
CA LYS A 243 -5.93 -21.35 -4.81
C LYS A 243 -5.91 -21.08 -6.31
N ALA A 244 -6.85 -21.64 -7.07
CA ALA A 244 -6.92 -21.43 -8.51
C ALA A 244 -7.23 -19.97 -8.86
N GLU A 245 -8.07 -19.30 -8.07
CA GLU A 245 -8.37 -17.88 -8.28
C GLU A 245 -7.14 -16.98 -8.02
N ILE A 246 -6.33 -17.28 -7.00
CA ILE A 246 -5.07 -16.57 -6.75
C ILE A 246 -4.12 -16.74 -7.95
N GLU A 247 -4.02 -17.94 -8.51
CA GLU A 247 -3.21 -18.18 -9.71
C GLU A 247 -3.69 -17.33 -10.90
N ILE A 248 -5.01 -17.29 -11.15
CA ILE A 248 -5.59 -16.46 -12.21
C ILE A 248 -5.24 -14.97 -12.01
N ILE A 249 -5.37 -14.45 -10.79
CA ILE A 249 -5.05 -13.06 -10.51
C ILE A 249 -3.55 -12.82 -10.66
N ARG A 250 -2.69 -13.75 -10.23
CA ARG A 250 -1.23 -13.67 -10.38
C ARG A 250 -0.81 -13.60 -11.85
N GLU A 251 -1.37 -14.49 -12.68
CA GLU A 251 -1.15 -14.55 -14.13
C GLU A 251 -1.58 -13.26 -14.83
N LEU A 252 -2.63 -12.60 -14.32
CA LEU A 252 -3.02 -11.28 -14.81
C LEU A 252 -2.11 -10.19 -14.25
N TYR A 253 -1.76 -10.22 -12.97
CA TYR A 253 -1.03 -9.17 -12.29
C TYR A 253 0.33 -8.92 -12.95
N ASN A 254 1.26 -9.87 -12.90
CA ASN A 254 2.65 -9.60 -13.29
C ASN A 254 2.80 -9.03 -14.73
N PRO A 255 2.15 -9.58 -15.77
CA PRO A 255 2.21 -9.00 -17.12
C PRO A 255 1.62 -7.60 -17.20
N LEU A 256 0.51 -7.33 -16.51
CA LEU A 256 -0.16 -6.03 -16.55
C LEU A 256 0.69 -4.91 -15.96
N TRP A 257 1.47 -5.23 -14.93
CA TRP A 257 2.31 -4.27 -14.24
C TRP A 257 3.68 -4.10 -14.89
N ILE A 258 4.25 -5.14 -15.51
CA ILE A 258 5.51 -5.02 -16.30
C ILE A 258 5.28 -4.27 -17.61
N GLU A 259 4.17 -4.55 -18.32
CA GLU A 259 3.87 -3.93 -19.61
C GLU A 259 3.28 -2.51 -19.50
N GLY A 260 2.94 -2.09 -18.28
CA GLY A 260 2.43 -0.74 -18.00
C GLY A 260 3.55 0.23 -17.62
N ASN A 261 3.30 1.53 -17.79
CA ASN A 261 4.20 2.60 -17.34
C ASN A 261 4.08 2.80 -15.82
N HIS A 262 4.43 1.78 -15.02
CA HIS A 262 4.41 1.84 -13.56
C HIS A 262 5.83 2.03 -13.01
N PRO A 263 6.21 3.24 -12.57
CA PRO A 263 7.54 3.45 -12.05
C PRO A 263 7.68 2.77 -10.68
N GLN A 264 8.92 2.45 -10.29
CA GLN A 264 9.22 1.83 -8.99
C GLN A 264 8.51 0.48 -8.70
N GLN A 265 8.00 -0.19 -9.74
CA GLN A 265 7.42 -1.52 -9.63
C GLN A 265 8.48 -2.59 -9.82
N VAL A 266 8.32 -3.72 -9.12
CA VAL A 266 9.16 -4.91 -9.22
C VAL A 266 8.28 -6.09 -9.60
N TYR A 267 8.83 -7.05 -10.33
CA TYR A 267 8.18 -8.35 -10.53
C TYR A 267 7.94 -9.02 -9.19
N MET A 268 6.69 -9.29 -8.85
CA MET A 268 6.36 -9.93 -7.58
C MET A 268 6.56 -11.44 -7.72
N THR A 269 7.37 -12.01 -6.83
CA THR A 269 7.58 -13.45 -6.74
C THR A 269 6.30 -14.17 -6.32
N ASP A 270 6.23 -15.47 -6.56
CA ASP A 270 5.06 -16.28 -6.24
C ASP A 270 4.82 -16.33 -4.73
N GLU A 271 5.88 -16.41 -3.94
CA GLU A 271 5.84 -16.38 -2.49
C GLU A 271 5.30 -15.05 -1.95
N GLU A 272 5.76 -13.92 -2.49
CA GLU A 272 5.27 -12.58 -2.12
C GLU A 272 3.80 -12.40 -2.49
N PHE A 273 3.43 -12.77 -3.72
CA PHE A 273 2.07 -12.64 -4.20
C PHE A 273 1.11 -13.48 -3.36
N ASN A 274 1.48 -14.72 -3.07
CA ASN A 274 0.70 -15.61 -2.21
C ASN A 274 0.54 -15.06 -0.78
N ALA A 275 1.62 -14.53 -0.19
CA ALA A 275 1.57 -13.93 1.15
C ALA A 275 0.61 -12.73 1.21
N ILE A 276 0.64 -11.86 0.20
CA ILE A 276 -0.24 -10.70 0.10
C ILE A 276 -1.69 -11.14 -0.16
N ALA A 277 -1.91 -12.04 -1.11
CA ALA A 277 -3.25 -12.53 -1.47
C ALA A 277 -3.97 -13.19 -0.28
N LEU A 278 -3.25 -14.00 0.51
CA LEU A 278 -3.80 -14.61 1.72
C LEU A 278 -4.14 -13.55 2.79
N GLY A 279 -3.32 -12.52 2.94
CA GLY A 279 -3.62 -11.38 3.83
C GLY A 279 -4.84 -10.59 3.38
N ILE A 280 -4.97 -10.31 2.08
CA ILE A 280 -6.12 -9.61 1.48
C ILE A 280 -7.39 -10.44 1.63
N ARG A 281 -7.31 -11.76 1.45
CA ARG A 281 -8.46 -12.67 1.60
C ARG A 281 -9.16 -12.48 2.94
N ASP A 282 -8.42 -12.19 4.01
CA ASP A 282 -9.01 -12.01 5.33
C ASP A 282 -9.85 -10.74 5.48
N ILE A 283 -9.68 -9.78 4.57
CA ILE A 283 -10.41 -8.52 4.54
C ILE A 283 -11.29 -8.35 3.29
N ALA A 284 -11.23 -9.30 2.35
CA ALA A 284 -11.95 -9.23 1.09
C ALA A 284 -13.43 -9.65 1.21
N ILE A 285 -14.24 -9.12 0.30
CA ILE A 285 -15.63 -9.53 0.06
C ILE A 285 -15.68 -10.05 -1.38
N GLU A 286 -16.09 -11.31 -1.56
CA GLU A 286 -16.14 -12.01 -2.86
C GLU A 286 -16.86 -11.20 -3.95
N ASP A 287 -18.01 -10.63 -3.59
CA ASP A 287 -18.82 -9.76 -4.44
C ASP A 287 -18.10 -8.51 -4.98
N LEU A 288 -16.98 -8.11 -4.37
CA LEU A 288 -16.22 -6.90 -4.73
C LEU A 288 -14.98 -7.21 -5.58
N ILE A 289 -14.73 -8.48 -5.90
CA ILE A 289 -13.63 -8.89 -6.77
C ILE A 289 -14.23 -9.45 -8.06
N PHE A 290 -13.84 -8.86 -9.19
CA PHE A 290 -14.37 -9.20 -10.51
C PHE A 290 -13.26 -9.71 -11.42
N ILE A 291 -13.57 -10.75 -12.18
CA ILE A 291 -12.74 -11.29 -13.26
C ILE A 291 -13.57 -11.21 -14.54
N VAL A 292 -12.93 -10.73 -15.61
CA VAL A 292 -13.50 -10.78 -16.96
C VAL A 292 -12.80 -11.88 -17.73
N GLU A 293 -13.58 -12.79 -18.29
CA GLU A 293 -13.11 -13.88 -19.14
C GLU A 293 -13.51 -13.60 -20.57
N LYS A 294 -12.65 -13.95 -21.53
CA LYS A 294 -12.96 -14.05 -22.95
C LYS A 294 -12.75 -15.49 -23.38
N GLU A 295 -13.78 -16.18 -23.87
CA GLU A 295 -13.67 -17.60 -24.29
C GLU A 295 -13.09 -18.50 -23.18
N ASN A 296 -13.53 -18.30 -21.93
CA ASN A 296 -13.03 -18.95 -20.71
C ASN A 296 -11.57 -18.64 -20.33
N GLN A 297 -10.92 -17.69 -20.99
CA GLN A 297 -9.60 -17.19 -20.60
C GLN A 297 -9.73 -15.90 -19.80
N PRO A 298 -9.16 -15.80 -18.58
CA PRO A 298 -9.13 -14.56 -17.82
C PRO A 298 -8.34 -13.48 -18.57
N ILE A 299 -8.98 -12.34 -18.82
CA ILE A 299 -8.39 -11.20 -19.54
C ILE A 299 -8.34 -9.91 -18.72
N ALA A 300 -9.09 -9.82 -17.63
CA ALA A 300 -9.07 -8.66 -16.76
C ALA A 300 -9.46 -9.01 -15.33
N VAL A 301 -8.97 -8.19 -14.39
CA VAL A 301 -9.29 -8.30 -12.97
C VAL A 301 -9.53 -6.93 -12.37
N SER A 302 -10.46 -6.89 -11.43
CA SER A 302 -10.61 -5.78 -10.49
C SER A 302 -10.68 -6.34 -9.07
N VAL A 303 -9.70 -6.00 -8.22
CA VAL A 303 -9.69 -6.33 -6.80
C VAL A 303 -10.06 -5.08 -6.01
N ASN A 304 -11.26 -5.08 -5.45
CA ASN A 304 -11.74 -3.99 -4.62
C ASN A 304 -11.89 -4.47 -3.18
N ILE A 305 -11.30 -3.74 -2.25
CA ILE A 305 -11.26 -4.09 -0.84
C ILE A 305 -12.05 -3.08 -0.01
N PRO A 306 -12.85 -3.53 0.98
CA PRO A 306 -13.50 -2.61 1.90
C PRO A 306 -12.45 -1.86 2.73
N ASP A 307 -12.75 -0.61 3.10
CA ASP A 307 -11.84 0.20 3.91
C ASP A 307 -11.83 -0.23 5.38
N ILE A 308 -10.93 -1.14 5.74
CA ILE A 308 -10.80 -1.59 7.14
C ILE A 308 -10.36 -0.47 8.09
N ASN A 309 -9.83 0.66 7.57
CA ASN A 309 -9.49 1.81 8.40
C ASN A 309 -10.73 2.40 9.09
N GLU A 310 -11.94 2.21 8.55
CA GLU A 310 -13.18 2.56 9.27
C GLU A 310 -13.27 1.85 10.62
N VAL A 311 -12.96 0.56 10.64
CA VAL A 311 -13.06 -0.28 11.85
C VAL A 311 -11.97 0.06 12.85
N ILE A 312 -10.75 0.26 12.36
CA ILE A 312 -9.61 0.63 13.21
C ILE A 312 -9.87 1.98 13.88
N ARG A 313 -10.26 3.02 13.10
CA ARG A 313 -10.62 4.34 13.65
C ARG A 313 -11.76 4.27 14.66
N ASP A 314 -12.82 3.54 14.34
CA ASP A 314 -13.98 3.41 15.22
C ASP A 314 -13.65 2.70 16.53
N TYR A 315 -12.69 1.77 16.51
CA TYR A 315 -12.22 1.11 17.72
C TYR A 315 -11.31 2.02 18.54
N ASP A 316 -10.30 2.59 17.89
CA ASP A 316 -9.25 3.37 18.57
C ASP A 316 -9.78 4.68 19.16
N LYS A 317 -10.80 5.32 18.56
CA LYS A 317 -11.39 6.56 19.10
C LYS A 317 -11.97 6.41 20.51
N ASN A 318 -12.27 5.18 20.92
CA ASN A 318 -12.91 4.86 22.20
C ASN A 318 -11.90 4.36 23.26
N ILE A 319 -10.61 4.33 22.96
CA ILE A 319 -9.58 3.83 23.87
C ILE A 319 -8.35 4.73 23.87
N ASN A 320 -7.68 4.82 25.02
CA ASN A 320 -6.35 5.43 25.10
C ASN A 320 -5.28 4.35 24.91
N TYR A 321 -4.92 4.08 23.66
CA TYR A 321 -3.96 3.03 23.31
C TYR A 321 -2.55 3.58 23.07
N PHE A 322 -1.56 2.93 23.69
CA PHE A 322 -0.16 3.14 23.38
C PHE A 322 0.55 1.77 23.38
N PRO A 323 1.29 1.42 22.32
CA PRO A 323 1.92 0.11 22.21
C PRO A 323 2.99 -0.10 23.27
N LYS A 324 3.15 -1.35 23.72
CA LYS A 324 4.19 -1.70 24.70
C LYS A 324 5.50 -2.05 23.98
N LYS A 325 6.60 -2.06 24.73
CA LYS A 325 7.94 -2.33 24.17
C LYS A 325 8.12 -3.78 23.71
N SER A 326 7.54 -4.74 24.44
CA SER A 326 7.64 -6.16 24.10
C SER A 326 6.80 -6.49 22.87
N PHE A 327 7.35 -7.28 21.94
CA PHE A 327 6.61 -7.79 20.79
C PHE A 327 5.42 -8.68 21.20
N TRP A 328 5.51 -9.33 22.36
CA TRP A 328 4.49 -10.26 22.88
C TRP A 328 3.56 -9.61 23.90
N SER A 329 3.34 -8.30 23.77
CA SER A 329 2.46 -7.57 24.67
C SER A 329 1.02 -8.07 24.57
N PHE A 330 0.49 -8.58 25.68
CA PHE A 330 -0.92 -8.99 25.77
C PHE A 330 -1.87 -7.84 25.41
N SER A 331 -1.58 -6.59 25.82
CA SER A 331 -2.45 -5.44 25.48
C SER A 331 -2.54 -5.19 23.97
N ASP A 332 -1.42 -5.36 23.27
CA ASP A 332 -1.31 -5.08 21.84
C ASP A 332 -2.03 -6.20 21.06
N ILE A 333 -1.77 -7.45 21.43
CA ILE A 333 -2.44 -8.62 20.86
C ILE A 333 -3.95 -8.55 21.10
N MET A 334 -4.40 -8.18 22.30
CA MET A 334 -5.82 -8.04 22.61
C MET A 334 -6.50 -6.89 21.86
N ARG A 335 -5.80 -5.77 21.62
CA ARG A 335 -6.30 -4.70 20.75
C ARG A 335 -6.53 -5.25 19.35
N ASP A 336 -5.50 -5.84 18.75
CA ASP A 336 -5.56 -6.29 17.37
C ASP A 336 -6.60 -7.40 17.19
N PHE A 337 -6.68 -8.34 18.13
CA PHE A 337 -7.70 -9.39 18.14
C PHE A 337 -9.13 -8.82 18.18
N ARG A 338 -9.39 -7.82 19.02
CA ARG A 338 -10.71 -7.16 19.12
C ARG A 338 -11.07 -6.36 17.86
N ILE A 339 -10.08 -5.76 17.20
CA ILE A 339 -10.29 -5.10 15.91
C ILE A 339 -10.59 -6.15 14.85
N PHE A 340 -9.81 -7.24 14.79
CA PHE A 340 -10.00 -8.32 13.83
C PHE A 340 -11.38 -8.96 13.92
N ILE A 341 -11.89 -9.22 15.13
CA ILE A 341 -13.28 -9.71 15.32
C ILE A 341 -14.30 -8.74 14.72
N ARG A 342 -14.12 -7.43 14.93
CA ARG A 342 -15.02 -6.41 14.36
C ARG A 342 -14.92 -6.34 12.84
N ILE A 343 -13.72 -6.46 12.28
CA ILE A 343 -13.49 -6.55 10.83
C ILE A 343 -14.24 -7.74 10.27
N LYS A 344 -14.07 -8.95 10.83
CA LYS A 344 -14.77 -10.16 10.39
C LYS A 344 -16.29 -10.02 10.49
N LYS A 345 -16.80 -9.40 11.56
CA LYS A 345 -18.23 -9.09 11.71
C LYS A 345 -18.74 -8.14 10.62
N ARG A 346 -18.00 -7.06 10.31
CA ARG A 346 -18.40 -6.13 9.24
C ARG A 346 -18.32 -6.76 7.85
N ILE A 347 -17.31 -7.59 7.57
CA ILE A 347 -17.20 -8.36 6.32
C ILE A 347 -18.39 -9.29 6.15
N LYS A 348 -18.70 -10.11 7.17
CA LYS A 348 -19.85 -11.03 7.16
C LYS A 348 -21.16 -10.29 6.86
N ASN A 349 -21.32 -9.10 7.43
CA ASN A 349 -22.51 -8.28 7.28
C ASN A 349 -22.44 -7.30 6.10
N LYS A 350 -21.35 -7.31 5.30
CA LYS A 350 -21.05 -6.37 4.21
C LYS A 350 -21.25 -4.89 4.61
N ASN A 351 -20.96 -4.56 5.86
CA ASN A 351 -21.24 -3.24 6.42
C ASN A 351 -19.99 -2.37 6.35
N PHE A 352 -19.79 -1.71 5.21
CA PHE A 352 -18.74 -0.70 5.02
C PHE A 352 -19.31 0.46 4.21
N SER A 353 -18.83 1.66 4.44
CA SER A 353 -19.24 2.83 3.65
C SER A 353 -18.27 3.15 2.51
N ARG A 354 -17.04 2.62 2.59
CA ARG A 354 -15.90 2.95 1.73
C ARG A 354 -15.26 1.70 1.13
N ILE A 355 -14.84 1.81 -0.12
CA ILE A 355 -14.10 0.77 -0.86
C ILE A 355 -12.87 1.35 -1.55
N ARG A 356 -11.80 0.57 -1.65
CA ARG A 356 -10.62 0.91 -2.44
C ARG A 356 -10.45 -0.07 -3.60
N LEU A 357 -10.36 0.44 -4.83
CA LEU A 357 -9.88 -0.28 -5.99
C LEU A 357 -8.37 -0.44 -5.86
N LEU A 358 -7.92 -1.62 -5.44
CA LEU A 358 -6.51 -1.92 -5.19
C LEU A 358 -5.78 -2.37 -6.47
N ILE A 359 -6.42 -3.26 -7.23
CA ILE A 359 -5.88 -3.78 -8.49
C ILE A 359 -6.93 -3.56 -9.56
N LEU A 360 -6.53 -2.92 -10.66
CA LEU A 360 -7.27 -2.88 -11.91
C LEU A 360 -6.31 -3.26 -13.02
N GLY A 361 -6.69 -4.21 -13.86
CA GLY A 361 -5.87 -4.54 -14.99
C GLY A 361 -6.65 -5.26 -16.09
N VAL A 362 -6.31 -4.91 -17.33
CA VAL A 362 -6.85 -5.52 -18.56
C VAL A 362 -5.68 -5.88 -19.47
N ARG A 363 -5.65 -7.13 -19.93
CA ARG A 363 -4.62 -7.63 -20.87
C ARG A 363 -4.49 -6.68 -22.04
N LYS A 364 -3.26 -6.44 -22.47
CA LYS A 364 -2.92 -5.37 -23.43
C LYS A 364 -3.71 -5.50 -24.73
N GLU A 365 -3.93 -6.72 -25.22
CA GLU A 365 -4.67 -7.03 -26.45
C GLU A 365 -6.17 -6.69 -26.32
N CYS A 366 -6.69 -6.63 -25.09
CA CYS A 366 -8.09 -6.33 -24.78
C CYS A 366 -8.31 -4.89 -24.28
N ARG A 367 -7.24 -4.07 -24.20
CA ARG A 367 -7.38 -2.65 -23.86
C ARG A 367 -8.19 -1.93 -24.93
N LYS A 368 -8.85 -0.83 -24.54
CA LYS A 368 -9.75 -0.03 -25.40
C LYS A 368 -11.03 -0.74 -25.88
N MET A 369 -11.29 -1.99 -25.43
CA MET A 369 -12.55 -2.71 -25.68
C MET A 369 -13.65 -2.42 -24.63
N LEU A 370 -13.58 -1.28 -23.92
CA LEU A 370 -14.49 -0.89 -22.85
C LEU A 370 -14.52 -1.84 -21.62
N ILE A 371 -13.55 -2.74 -21.48
CA ILE A 371 -13.47 -3.68 -20.35
C ILE A 371 -13.33 -2.95 -19.01
N ASP A 372 -12.51 -1.89 -18.92
CA ASP A 372 -12.41 -1.07 -17.71
C ASP A 372 -13.75 -0.43 -17.34
N SER A 373 -14.48 0.07 -18.34
CA SER A 373 -15.81 0.67 -18.15
C SER A 373 -16.83 -0.36 -17.68
N LEU A 374 -16.75 -1.60 -18.18
CA LEU A 374 -17.58 -2.72 -17.73
C LEU A 374 -17.29 -3.04 -16.26
N LEU A 375 -16.01 -3.11 -15.88
CA LEU A 375 -15.58 -3.32 -14.50
C LEU A 375 -16.07 -2.19 -13.59
N PHE A 376 -15.86 -0.91 -13.95
CA PHE A 376 -16.37 0.22 -13.15
C PHE A 376 -17.89 0.17 -12.95
N ASN A 377 -18.64 -0.25 -13.97
CA ASN A 377 -20.08 -0.44 -13.85
C ASN A 377 -20.45 -1.56 -12.90
N SER A 378 -19.79 -2.72 -12.99
CA SER A 378 -19.98 -3.84 -12.07
C SER A 378 -19.66 -3.46 -10.63
N ILE A 379 -18.55 -2.74 -10.41
CA ILE A 379 -18.13 -2.24 -9.09
C ILE A 379 -19.19 -1.30 -8.53
N LYS A 380 -19.63 -0.28 -9.30
CA LYS A 380 -20.64 0.68 -8.84
C LYS A 380 -21.95 0.00 -8.48
N GLN A 381 -22.47 -0.86 -9.35
CA GLN A 381 -23.73 -1.57 -9.11
C GLN A 381 -23.66 -2.38 -7.82
N LYS A 382 -22.56 -3.13 -7.65
CA LYS A 382 -22.42 -4.00 -6.48
C LYS A 382 -22.14 -3.24 -5.19
N ALA A 383 -21.34 -2.18 -5.25
CA ALA A 383 -21.08 -1.29 -4.12
C ALA A 383 -22.38 -0.68 -3.58
N LEU A 384 -23.23 -0.14 -4.45
CA LEU A 384 -24.50 0.45 -4.05
C LEU A 384 -25.49 -0.60 -3.51
N GLU A 385 -25.54 -1.80 -4.11
CA GLU A 385 -26.38 -2.91 -3.63
C GLU A 385 -26.08 -3.27 -2.17
N ILE A 386 -24.81 -3.20 -1.76
CA ILE A 386 -24.37 -3.54 -0.41
C ILE A 386 -24.14 -2.32 0.50
N GLY A 387 -24.55 -1.12 0.06
CA GLY A 387 -24.55 0.11 0.87
C GLY A 387 -23.21 0.87 0.93
N ILE A 388 -22.24 0.55 0.09
CA ILE A 388 -20.99 1.32 -0.05
C ILE A 388 -21.26 2.54 -0.93
N THR A 389 -20.90 3.73 -0.44
CA THR A 389 -21.21 5.02 -1.09
C THR A 389 -19.98 5.78 -1.57
N HIS A 390 -18.79 5.44 -1.06
CA HIS A 390 -17.54 6.12 -1.40
C HIS A 390 -16.51 5.13 -1.90
N GLY A 391 -15.76 5.53 -2.92
CA GLY A 391 -14.69 4.76 -3.52
C GLY A 391 -13.38 5.54 -3.58
N SER A 392 -12.28 4.81 -3.67
CA SER A 392 -11.01 5.37 -4.09
C SER A 392 -10.25 4.43 -5.03
N ALA A 393 -9.58 5.01 -6.01
CA ALA A 393 -8.57 4.37 -6.82
C ALA A 393 -7.25 5.10 -6.58
N SER A 394 -6.28 4.42 -5.97
CA SER A 394 -5.12 5.07 -5.36
C SER A 394 -3.82 4.41 -5.71
N GLN A 395 -2.73 5.15 -5.45
CA GLN A 395 -1.39 4.77 -5.89
C GLN A 395 -1.36 4.68 -7.43
N LEU A 396 -1.84 5.76 -8.07
CA LEU A 396 -1.76 5.95 -9.51
C LEU A 396 -0.61 6.91 -9.82
N ALA A 397 0.48 6.40 -10.38
CA ALA A 397 1.65 7.21 -10.75
C ALA A 397 1.33 8.21 -11.87
N ASP A 398 1.78 9.45 -11.75
CA ASP A 398 1.53 10.57 -12.68
C ASP A 398 1.96 10.28 -14.14
N ILE A 399 2.91 9.38 -14.32
CA ILE A 399 3.37 8.92 -15.64
C ILE A 399 2.51 7.82 -16.28
N ASN A 400 1.58 7.20 -15.55
CA ASN A 400 0.72 6.12 -16.06
C ASN A 400 -0.61 6.66 -16.61
N ILE A 401 -0.52 7.32 -17.75
CA ILE A 401 -1.65 7.99 -18.40
C ILE A 401 -2.77 7.00 -18.80
N ASP A 402 -2.43 5.74 -19.11
CA ASP A 402 -3.37 4.71 -19.53
C ASP A 402 -4.39 4.37 -18.44
N ILE A 403 -3.98 4.36 -17.16
CA ILE A 403 -4.86 4.11 -16.01
C ILE A 403 -5.43 5.40 -15.45
N ILE A 404 -4.61 6.47 -15.42
CA ILE A 404 -5.02 7.75 -14.86
C ILE A 404 -6.22 8.35 -15.61
N ASN A 405 -6.19 8.37 -16.94
CA ASN A 405 -7.25 8.98 -17.75
C ASN A 405 -8.65 8.38 -17.55
N PRO A 406 -8.84 7.04 -17.55
CA PRO A 406 -10.15 6.46 -17.29
C PRO A 406 -10.61 6.68 -15.85
N VAL A 407 -9.70 6.63 -14.86
CA VAL A 407 -10.05 6.82 -13.45
C VAL A 407 -10.41 8.29 -13.14
N PHE A 408 -9.77 9.26 -13.77
CA PHE A 408 -10.12 10.69 -13.62
C PHE A 408 -11.55 11.03 -14.04
N LYS A 409 -12.18 10.19 -14.85
CA LYS A 409 -13.60 10.38 -15.23
C LYS A 409 -14.56 9.95 -14.13
N LEU A 410 -14.09 9.24 -13.11
CA LEU A 410 -14.89 8.75 -11.99
C LEU A 410 -14.89 9.73 -10.80
N GLY A 411 -13.90 10.61 -10.69
CA GLY A 411 -13.78 11.47 -9.53
C GLY A 411 -12.58 12.42 -9.56
N ASN A 412 -12.23 12.96 -8.40
CA ASN A 412 -11.24 14.02 -8.25
C ASN A 412 -10.00 13.53 -7.49
N ILE A 413 -8.86 14.19 -7.71
CA ILE A 413 -7.66 13.99 -6.88
C ILE A 413 -8.02 14.37 -5.44
N ALA A 414 -7.93 13.40 -4.53
CA ALA A 414 -8.09 13.61 -3.10
C ALA A 414 -6.74 13.73 -2.39
N MET A 415 -5.74 12.94 -2.79
CA MET A 415 -4.41 12.98 -2.20
C MET A 415 -3.33 12.91 -3.26
N THR A 416 -2.19 13.55 -2.97
CA THR A 416 -0.98 13.47 -3.77
C THR A 416 0.17 13.04 -2.89
N TRP A 417 0.82 11.95 -3.30
CA TRP A 417 2.09 11.51 -2.76
C TRP A 417 3.22 11.88 -3.70
N ARG A 418 4.38 12.19 -3.16
CA ARG A 418 5.60 12.44 -3.91
C ARG A 418 6.65 11.41 -3.56
N VAL A 419 7.17 10.74 -4.57
CA VAL A 419 8.43 10.02 -4.47
C VAL A 419 9.55 11.01 -4.69
N TYR A 420 10.55 10.92 -3.84
CA TYR A 420 11.76 11.71 -3.90
C TYR A 420 12.95 10.82 -4.30
N CYS A 421 13.97 11.46 -4.87
CA CYS A 421 15.26 10.86 -5.14
C CYS A 421 16.43 11.72 -4.63
N LEU A 422 17.57 11.08 -4.41
CA LEU A 422 18.84 11.70 -4.05
C LEU A 422 19.98 10.94 -4.72
N GLU A 423 20.88 11.64 -5.39
CA GLU A 423 22.11 11.06 -5.93
C GLU A 423 23.07 10.70 -4.78
N ALA A 424 23.60 9.48 -4.81
CA ALA A 424 24.39 8.89 -3.74
C ALA A 424 25.89 8.85 -4.08
#